data_AF-A0A3B0CHZ6-F1
#
_entry.id   AF-A0A3B0CHZ6-F1
#
_cell.length_a   1.000
_cell.length_b   1.000
_cell.length_c   1.000
_cell.angle_alpha   90.00
_cell.angle_beta   90.00
_cell.angle_gamma   90.00
#
_symmetry.space_group_name_H-M   'P 1'
#
loop_
_entity.id
_entity.type
_entity.pdbx_description
1 polymer ?
#
loop_
_entity_poly.entity_id
_entity_poly.type
_entity_poly.pdbx_seq_one_letter_code
_entity_poly.pdbx_strand_id
1 'polypeptide(L)'
;MGNKTYRTCQNCGTVNLNKDYCQECGEIVNILLERKIERENKALKKERMEKQKEPNKVTVFFEKAKTHPNIVLRSIAIFFYSIWVIVLAIGSFFALLFGYIAA
;
A
#
# COMPACT_ATOMS: atom_id res chain seq x y z
N MET A 1 -4.63 17.82 34.98
CA MET A 1 -5.88 17.04 35.19
C MET A 1 -6.09 16.15 33.99
N GLY A 2 -6.11 14.82 34.15
CA GLY A 2 -6.29 13.90 33.03
C GLY A 2 -7.72 13.94 32.50
N ASN A 3 -7.90 14.06 31.19
CA ASN A 3 -9.21 14.01 30.56
C ASN A 3 -9.85 12.64 30.82
N LYS A 4 -11.06 12.63 31.41
CA LYS A 4 -11.83 11.41 31.63
C LYS A 4 -12.72 11.16 30.41
N THR A 5 -12.42 10.11 29.66
CA THR A 5 -13.24 9.63 28.54
C THR A 5 -13.98 8.37 28.94
N TYR A 6 -15.30 8.46 29.00
CA TYR A 6 -16.20 7.31 29.19
C TYR A 6 -16.55 6.74 27.81
N ARG A 7 -16.51 5.42 27.68
CA ARG A 7 -16.85 4.72 26.45
C ARG A 7 -17.71 3.50 26.77
N THR A 8 -18.86 3.40 26.13
CA THR A 8 -19.78 2.27 26.30
C THR A 8 -19.44 1.17 25.30
N CYS A 9 -19.30 -0.07 25.77
CA CYS A 9 -19.07 -1.22 24.90
C CYS A 9 -20.32 -1.51 24.07
N GLN A 10 -20.15 -1.63 22.75
CA GLN A 10 -21.24 -1.95 21.82
C GLN A 10 -21.70 -3.42 21.90
N ASN A 11 -20.89 -4.29 22.50
CA ASN A 11 -21.17 -5.72 22.58
C ASN A 11 -21.92 -6.10 23.88
N CYS A 12 -21.49 -5.59 25.04
CA CYS A 12 -22.09 -5.93 26.34
C CYS A 12 -22.80 -4.76 27.05
N GLY A 13 -22.70 -3.52 26.55
CA GLY A 13 -23.32 -2.34 27.17
C GLY A 13 -22.56 -1.74 28.35
N THR A 14 -21.46 -2.35 28.79
CA THR A 14 -20.69 -1.91 29.96
C THR A 14 -19.95 -0.60 29.70
N VAL A 15 -20.04 0.34 30.65
CA VAL A 15 -19.36 1.65 30.58
C VAL A 15 -17.94 1.52 31.11
N ASN A 16 -16.97 1.83 30.26
CA ASN A 16 -15.55 1.77 30.56
C ASN A 16 -14.96 3.20 30.63
N LEU A 17 -14.13 3.48 31.65
CA LEU A 17 -13.45 4.77 31.80
C LEU A 17 -12.00 4.67 31.36
N ASN A 18 -11.60 5.43 30.35
CA ASN A 18 -10.23 5.53 29.85
C ASN A 18 -9.59 4.19 29.48
N LYS A 19 -10.39 3.19 29.12
CA LYS A 19 -9.90 1.89 28.66
C LYS A 19 -10.07 1.74 27.15
N ASP A 20 -9.15 0.99 26.58
CA ASP A 20 -9.16 0.63 25.18
C ASP A 20 -9.95 -0.63 24.89
N TYR A 21 -9.99 -1.53 25.87
CA TYR A 21 -10.75 -2.78 25.84
C TYR A 21 -11.80 -2.78 26.94
N CYS A 22 -12.89 -3.49 26.69
CA CYS A 22 -13.94 -3.67 27.66
C CYS A 22 -13.46 -4.58 28.80
N GLN A 23 -13.73 -4.19 30.04
CA GLN A 23 -13.34 -4.98 31.21
C GLN A 23 -14.03 -6.33 31.30
N GLU A 24 -15.25 -6.45 30.78
CA GLU A 24 -16.06 -7.66 30.91
C GLU A 24 -15.91 -8.61 29.72
N CYS A 25 -16.09 -8.12 28.50
CA CYS A 25 -16.05 -8.96 27.30
C CYS A 25 -14.72 -8.91 26.53
N GLY A 26 -13.79 -8.00 26.87
CA GLY A 26 -12.52 -7.86 26.16
C GLY A 26 -12.60 -7.24 24.76
N GLU A 27 -13.79 -6.79 24.31
CA GLU A 27 -13.98 -6.14 23.01
C GLU A 27 -13.27 -4.78 22.95
N ILE A 28 -12.79 -4.37 21.77
CA ILE A 28 -12.19 -3.05 21.59
C ILE A 28 -13.28 -1.99 21.71
N VAL A 29 -13.15 -1.08 22.67
CA VAL A 29 -14.09 0.03 22.88
C VAL A 29 -13.52 1.34 22.34
N ASN A 30 -12.19 1.42 22.19
CA ASN A 30 -11.55 2.60 21.60
C ASN A 30 -11.51 2.52 20.06
N ILE A 31 -12.39 3.30 19.43
CA ILE A 31 -12.50 3.42 17.97
C ILE A 31 -11.17 3.84 17.31
N LEU A 32 -10.34 4.66 17.97
CA LEU A 32 -9.04 5.05 17.42
C LEU A 32 -8.07 3.87 17.39
N LEU A 33 -8.09 3.03 18.42
CA LEU A 33 -7.29 1.81 18.48
C LEU A 33 -7.76 0.80 17.44
N GLU A 34 -9.07 0.60 17.32
CA GLU A 34 -9.68 -0.27 16.31
C GLU A 34 -9.25 0.14 14.89
N ARG A 35 -9.40 1.42 14.52
CA ARG A 35 -8.96 1.95 13.23
C ARG A 35 -7.45 1.85 13.01
N LYS A 36 -6.65 1.87 14.08
CA LYS A 36 -5.19 1.69 13.99
C LYS A 36 -4.88 0.24 13.63
N ILE A 37 -5.45 -0.71 14.37
CA ILE A 37 -5.27 -2.15 14.14
C ILE A 37 -5.77 -2.54 12.75
N GLU A 38 -6.90 -2.00 12.31
CA GLU A 38 -7.44 -2.27 10.97
C GLU A 38 -6.48 -1.79 9.86
N ARG A 39 -5.89 -0.59 10.02
CA ARG A 39 -4.91 -0.05 9.07
C ARG A 39 -3.63 -0.89 9.05
N GLU A 40 -3.11 -1.27 10.21
CA GLU A 40 -1.93 -2.14 10.32
C GLU A 40 -2.19 -3.50 9.67
N ASN A 41 -3.34 -4.12 9.94
CA ASN A 41 -3.72 -5.38 9.31
C ASN A 41 -3.88 -5.26 7.80
N LYS A 42 -4.45 -4.16 7.30
CA LYS A 42 -4.53 -3.89 5.85
C LYS A 42 -3.15 -3.70 5.24
N ALA A 43 -2.23 -2.99 5.90
CA ALA A 43 -0.86 -2.82 5.45
C ALA A 43 -0.12 -4.17 5.38
N LEU A 44 -0.19 -4.97 6.44
CA LEU A 44 0.42 -6.30 6.49
C LEU A 44 -0.14 -7.24 5.41
N LYS A 45 -1.45 -7.21 5.17
CA LYS A 45 -2.07 -7.98 4.08
C LYS A 45 -1.55 -7.53 2.71
N LYS A 46 -1.42 -6.22 2.47
CA LYS A 46 -0.85 -5.69 1.23
C LYS A 46 0.60 -6.14 1.04
N GLU A 47 1.44 -6.00 2.07
CA GLU A 47 2.84 -6.44 2.00
C GLU A 47 2.97 -7.95 1.72
N ARG A 48 2.12 -8.77 2.37
CA ARG A 48 2.11 -10.22 2.09
C ARG A 48 1.70 -10.52 0.66
N MET A 49 0.67 -9.83 0.15
CA MET A 49 0.24 -9.98 -1.24
C MET A 49 1.32 -9.51 -2.23
N GLU A 50 2.03 -8.42 -1.94
CA GLU A 50 3.14 -7.95 -2.77
C GLU A 50 4.32 -8.90 -2.77
N LYS A 51 4.64 -9.51 -1.62
CA LYS A 51 5.68 -10.55 -1.52
C LYS A 51 5.30 -11.87 -2.20
N GLN A 52 4.01 -12.19 -2.27
CA GLN A 52 3.49 -13.39 -2.93
C GLN A 52 3.25 -13.20 -4.43
N LYS A 53 3.14 -11.96 -4.91
CA LYS A 53 3.15 -11.69 -6.35
C LYS A 53 4.50 -12.11 -6.87
N GLU A 54 4.54 -13.20 -7.63
CA GLU A 54 5.73 -13.60 -8.35
C GLU A 54 6.24 -12.38 -9.12
N PRO A 55 7.51 -11.99 -8.93
CA PRO A 55 8.04 -10.84 -9.61
C PRO A 55 7.92 -11.12 -11.12
N ASN A 56 7.28 -10.21 -11.82
CA ASN A 56 6.98 -10.37 -13.24
C ASN A 56 8.28 -10.77 -13.96
N LYS A 57 8.27 -11.85 -14.75
CA LYS A 57 9.48 -12.37 -15.40
C LYS A 57 10.22 -11.28 -16.18
N VAL A 58 9.46 -10.32 -16.73
CA VAL A 58 9.96 -9.12 -17.38
C VAL A 58 10.71 -8.21 -16.41
N THR A 59 10.17 -7.93 -15.22
CA THR A 59 10.83 -7.08 -14.21
C THR A 59 12.11 -7.72 -13.67
N VAL A 60 12.08 -9.03 -13.40
CA VAL A 60 13.28 -9.77 -12.97
C VAL A 60 14.36 -9.77 -14.05
N PHE A 61 13.97 -9.94 -15.32
CA PHE A 61 14.91 -9.86 -16.44
C PHE A 61 15.54 -8.47 -16.54
N PHE A 62 14.76 -7.40 -16.40
CA PHE A 62 15.28 -6.03 -16.42
C PHE A 62 16.18 -5.72 -15.23
N GLU A 63 15.86 -6.19 -14.02
CA GLU A 63 16.71 -6.04 -12.84
C GLU A 63 18.05 -6.76 -13.02
N LYS A 64 18.02 -7.99 -13.53
CA LYS A 64 19.23 -8.77 -13.85
C LYS A 64 20.05 -8.13 -14.97
N ALA A 65 19.40 -7.61 -16.01
CA ALA A 65 20.06 -6.92 -17.11
C ALA A 65 20.73 -5.60 -16.67
N LYS A 66 20.10 -4.85 -15.75
CA LYS A 66 20.66 -3.61 -15.19
C LYS A 66 21.84 -3.85 -14.23
N THR A 67 21.85 -4.97 -13.53
CA THR A 67 22.89 -5.34 -12.55
C THR A 67 24.00 -6.19 -13.14
N HIS A 68 23.92 -6.55 -14.42
CA HIS A 68 24.92 -7.38 -15.08
C HIS A 68 26.30 -6.69 -15.08
N PRO A 69 27.41 -7.39 -14.78
CA PRO A 69 28.75 -6.81 -14.72
C PRO A 69 29.28 -6.33 -16.08
N ASN A 70 28.64 -6.74 -17.18
CA ASN A 70 29.03 -6.32 -18.52
C ASN A 70 28.41 -4.97 -18.90
N ILE A 71 29.23 -3.92 -18.91
CA ILE A 71 28.83 -2.52 -19.13
C ILE A 71 28.12 -2.33 -20.49
N VAL A 72 28.53 -3.07 -21.53
CA VAL A 72 27.91 -2.97 -22.87
C VAL A 72 26.45 -3.41 -22.84
N LEU A 73 26.17 -4.57 -22.22
CA LEU A 73 24.80 -5.09 -22.12
C LEU A 73 23.92 -4.19 -21.25
N ARG A 74 24.49 -3.64 -20.17
CA ARG A 74 23.81 -2.69 -19.29
C ARG A 74 23.41 -1.41 -20.04
N SER A 75 24.32 -0.84 -20.84
CA SER A 75 24.05 0.38 -21.60
C SER A 75 22.96 0.19 -22.65
N ILE A 76 22.97 -0.94 -23.37
CA ILE A 76 21.93 -1.28 -24.34
C ILE A 76 20.57 -1.43 -23.66
N ALA A 77 20.51 -2.16 -22.53
CA ALA A 77 19.27 -2.34 -21.78
C ALA A 77 18.70 -1.00 -21.29
N ILE A 78 19.55 -0.08 -20.80
CA ILE A 78 19.13 1.26 -20.36
C ILE A 78 18.63 2.09 -21.54
N PHE A 79 19.30 2.03 -22.69
CA PHE A 79 18.92 2.78 -23.89
C PHE A 79 17.51 2.41 -24.39
N PHE A 80 17.24 1.11 -24.59
CA PHE A 80 15.92 0.65 -25.02
C PHE A 80 14.84 0.91 -23.97
N TYR A 81 15.16 0.74 -22.68
CA TYR A 81 14.24 1.06 -21.59
C TYR A 81 13.86 2.55 -21.58
N SER A 82 14.83 3.45 -21.79
CA SER A 82 14.57 4.89 -21.84
C SER A 82 13.63 5.26 -22.99
N ILE A 83 13.86 4.70 -24.19
CA ILE A 83 12.98 4.94 -25.34
C ILE A 83 11.57 4.45 -25.04
N TRP A 84 11.44 3.23 -24.51
CA TRP A 84 10.15 2.64 -24.15
C TRP A 84 9.37 3.52 -23.15
N VAL A 85 10.03 4.00 -22.09
CA VAL A 85 9.40 4.88 -21.09
C VAL A 85 8.93 6.20 -21.70
N ILE A 86 9.72 6.80 -22.60
CA ILE A 86 9.33 8.04 -23.30
C ILE A 86 8.07 7.81 -24.14
N VAL A 87 7.99 6.71 -24.88
CA VAL A 87 6.80 6.36 -25.68
C VAL A 87 5.57 6.19 -24.79
N LEU A 88 5.70 5.47 -23.66
CA LEU A 88 4.59 5.33 -22.71
C LEU A 88 4.18 6.66 -22.09
N ALA A 89 5.14 7.53 -21.76
CA ALA A 89 4.84 8.85 -21.20
C ALA A 89 4.03 9.70 -22.19
N ILE A 90 4.46 9.77 -23.45
CA ILE A 90 3.75 10.48 -24.51
C ILE A 90 2.37 9.87 -24.75
N GLY A 91 2.27 8.54 -24.83
CA GLY A 91 1.00 7.84 -25.02
C GLY A 91 0.02 8.10 -23.87
N SER A 92 0.50 8.06 -22.62
CA SER A 92 -0.31 8.34 -21.43
C SER A 92 -0.80 9.79 -21.39
N PHE A 93 0.04 10.74 -21.80
CA PHE A 93 -0.32 12.15 -21.89
C PHE A 93 -1.47 12.36 -22.88
N PHE A 94 -1.37 11.82 -24.09
CA PHE A 94 -2.45 11.92 -25.07
C PHE A 94 -3.71 11.16 -24.64
N ALA A 95 -3.58 9.97 -24.04
CA ALA A 95 -4.71 9.22 -23.52
C ALA A 95 -5.51 10.02 -22.48
N LEU A 96 -4.82 10.74 -21.59
CA LEU A 96 -5.46 11.62 -20.62
C LEU A 96 -6.11 12.84 -21.27
N LEU A 97 -5.47 13.46 -22.27
CA LEU A 97 -6.06 14.58 -23.00
C LEU A 97 -7.35 14.17 -23.71
N PHE A 98 -7.33 13.06 -24.46
CA PHE A 98 -8.53 12.56 -25.14
C PHE A 98 -9.59 12.07 -24.15
N GLY A 99 -9.18 11.38 -23.09
CA GLY A 99 -10.10 10.92 -22.04
C GLY A 99 -10.79 12.08 -21.32
N TYR A 100 -10.06 13.18 -21.07
CA TYR A 100 -10.63 14.39 -20.48
C TYR A 100 -11.58 15.12 -21.44
N ILE A 101 -11.29 15.15 -22.74
CA ILE A 101 -12.17 15.76 -23.75
C ILE A 101 -13.44 14.92 -23.98
N ALA A 102 -13.34 13.60 -23.82
CA ALA A 102 -14.46 12.68 -24.03
C ALA A 102 -15.37 12.48 -22.80
N ALA A 103 -14.94 12.92 -21.62
CA ALA A 103 -15.69 12.85 -20.36
C ALA A 103 -16.55 14.09 -20.15
#